data_AF-A0A846TDT5-F1
#
_entry.id   AF-A0A846TDT5-F1
#
_cell.length_a   1.000
_cell.length_b   1.000
_cell.length_c   1.000
_cell.angle_alpha   90.00
_cell.angle_beta   90.00
_cell.angle_gamma   90.00
#
_symmetry.space_group_name_H-M   'P 1'
#
loop_
_entity.id
_entity.type
_entity.pdbx_description
1 polymer ?
#
loop_
_entity_poly.entity_id
_entity_poly.type
_entity_poly.pdbx_seq_one_letter_code
_entity_poly.pdbx_strand_id
1 'polypeptide(L)'
;MESMVKVNLESRRRPYGARDKEELISAITDYHDKGYSQVEIAKKLNLSRGTILRWNKELNFLTPRLPGDAGKLKNKIHHYDENYFSDIRTPNQAYLVGYILGDGTLIDRKKSKRLVLSLAEVDKQLIFDIAKELNMVNQVKFRKSTTLREQNKFSLPISSTKICNDLINLGITPRKTGNEKWIDFHNSNL
;
A
#
# COMPACT_ATOMS: atom_id res chain seq x y z
N MET A 1 11.71 4.93 -66.53
CA MET A 1 12.88 4.29 -65.89
C MET A 1 13.12 5.07 -64.60
N GLU A 2 12.27 4.84 -63.60
CA GLU A 2 12.27 5.62 -62.36
C GLU A 2 13.22 4.97 -61.35
N SER A 3 14.24 5.74 -61.00
CA SER A 3 15.28 5.40 -60.04
C SER A 3 14.69 5.14 -58.66
N MET A 4 14.84 3.91 -58.16
CA MET A 4 14.58 3.56 -56.77
C MET A 4 15.55 4.36 -55.88
N VAL A 5 15.00 5.32 -55.13
CA VAL A 5 15.74 6.05 -54.09
C VAL A 5 16.25 5.01 -53.07
N LYS A 6 17.57 4.85 -52.99
CA LYS A 6 18.21 4.00 -51.99
C LYS A 6 17.90 4.57 -50.60
N VAL A 7 16.98 3.92 -49.89
CA VAL A 7 16.70 4.22 -48.48
C VAL A 7 17.96 3.93 -47.69
N ASN A 8 18.51 4.96 -47.05
CA ASN A 8 19.70 4.84 -46.23
C ASN A 8 19.39 3.97 -44.99
N LEU A 9 19.85 2.71 -44.99
CA LEU A 9 19.64 1.73 -43.92
C LEU A 9 20.49 2.02 -42.66
N GLU A 10 21.28 3.10 -42.64
CA GLU A 10 21.96 3.60 -41.43
C GLU A 10 21.03 4.44 -40.52
N SER A 11 19.72 4.32 -40.65
CA SER A 11 18.78 4.88 -39.67
C SER A 11 18.94 4.12 -38.35
N ARG A 12 19.37 4.82 -37.29
CA ARG A 12 19.45 4.36 -35.88
C ARG A 12 18.49 3.20 -35.60
N ARG A 13 19.00 1.95 -35.63
CA ARG A 13 18.18 0.77 -35.33
C ARG A 13 17.58 0.94 -33.93
N ARG A 14 16.25 0.96 -33.85
CA ARG A 14 15.56 1.00 -32.55
C ARG A 14 15.93 -0.29 -31.79
N PRO A 15 16.35 -0.20 -30.52
CA PRO A 15 16.88 -1.36 -29.79
C PRO A 15 15.86 -2.50 -29.60
N TYR A 16 14.55 -2.22 -29.77
CA TYR A 16 13.47 -3.20 -29.65
C TYR A 16 13.03 -3.86 -30.97
N GLY A 17 13.73 -3.60 -32.08
CA GLY A 17 13.41 -4.20 -33.39
C GLY A 17 12.05 -3.76 -33.93
N ALA A 18 11.40 -4.64 -34.72
CA ALA A 18 10.06 -4.47 -35.30
C ALA A 18 8.93 -4.87 -34.32
N ARG A 19 9.15 -4.79 -33.01
CA ARG A 19 8.08 -5.02 -32.01
C ARG A 19 7.09 -3.89 -32.03
N ASP A 20 5.81 -4.21 -31.86
CA ASP A 20 4.75 -3.21 -31.78
C ASP A 20 4.95 -2.31 -30.56
N LYS A 21 4.86 -1.00 -30.78
CA LYS A 21 4.98 0.02 -29.72
C LYS A 21 3.85 -0.14 -28.71
N GLU A 22 2.65 -0.50 -29.16
CA GLU A 22 1.47 -0.65 -28.31
C GLU A 22 1.58 -1.85 -27.37
N GLU A 23 2.05 -2.99 -27.89
CA GLU A 23 2.31 -4.19 -27.07
C GLU A 23 3.34 -3.92 -25.98
N LEU A 24 4.42 -3.20 -26.32
CA LEU A 24 5.45 -2.82 -25.35
C LEU A 24 4.90 -1.88 -24.29
N ILE A 25 4.04 -0.92 -24.66
CA ILE A 25 3.39 -0.02 -23.69
C ILE A 25 2.51 -0.83 -22.75
N SER A 26 1.69 -1.75 -23.27
CA SER A 26 0.85 -2.64 -22.46
C SER A 26 1.69 -3.46 -21.47
N ALA A 27 2.80 -4.04 -21.95
CA ALA A 27 3.71 -4.81 -21.09
C ALA A 27 4.40 -3.93 -20.03
N ILE A 28 4.78 -2.69 -20.37
CA ILE A 28 5.35 -1.73 -19.42
C ILE A 28 4.33 -1.42 -18.32
N THR A 29 3.07 -1.18 -18.67
CA THR A 29 2.00 -0.89 -17.71
C THR A 29 1.75 -2.07 -16.78
N ASP A 30 1.64 -3.28 -17.31
CA ASP A 30 1.46 -4.50 -16.49
C ASP A 30 2.63 -4.72 -15.50
N TYR A 31 3.88 -4.59 -15.97
CA TYR A 31 5.02 -4.68 -15.05
C TYR A 31 5.08 -3.52 -14.07
N HIS A 32 4.67 -2.32 -14.49
CA HIS A 32 4.57 -1.19 -13.58
C HIS A 32 3.59 -1.53 -12.45
N ASP A 33 2.37 -1.98 -12.75
CA ASP A 33 1.35 -2.28 -11.76
C ASP A 33 1.75 -3.42 -10.79
N LYS A 34 2.55 -4.37 -11.28
CA LYS A 34 3.20 -5.42 -10.45
C LYS A 34 4.31 -4.90 -9.52
N GLY A 35 4.62 -3.61 -9.56
CA GLY A 35 5.59 -2.95 -8.67
C GLY A 35 7.03 -2.98 -9.15
N TYR A 36 7.30 -3.39 -10.39
CA TYR A 36 8.66 -3.31 -10.93
C TYR A 36 9.09 -1.85 -11.11
N SER A 37 10.37 -1.58 -10.85
CA SER A 37 10.96 -0.29 -11.14
C SER A 37 11.16 -0.10 -12.65
N GLN A 38 11.14 1.14 -13.14
CA GLN A 38 11.41 1.43 -14.57
C GLN A 38 12.76 0.85 -15.04
N VAL A 39 13.74 0.72 -14.14
CA VAL A 39 15.04 0.10 -14.43
C VAL A 39 14.91 -1.41 -14.64
N GLU A 40 14.12 -2.10 -13.83
CA GLU A 40 13.85 -3.54 -14.00
C GLU A 40 13.00 -3.81 -15.24
N ILE A 41 11.99 -2.97 -15.51
CA ILE A 41 11.15 -3.08 -16.71
C ILE A 41 12.00 -2.92 -17.97
N ALA A 42 12.87 -1.91 -18.00
CA ALA A 42 13.82 -1.67 -19.08
C ALA A 42 14.69 -2.91 -19.34
N LYS A 43 15.24 -3.53 -18.28
CA LYS A 43 16.03 -4.77 -18.40
C LYS A 43 15.20 -5.95 -18.93
N LYS A 44 13.98 -6.15 -18.41
CA LYS A 44 13.10 -7.26 -18.81
C LYS A 44 12.67 -7.18 -20.27
N LEU A 45 12.35 -5.98 -20.74
CA LEU A 45 11.88 -5.75 -22.11
C LEU A 45 13.01 -5.49 -23.11
N ASN A 46 14.27 -5.53 -22.66
CA ASN A 46 15.45 -5.15 -23.43
C ASN A 46 15.32 -3.74 -24.06
N LEU A 47 14.80 -2.80 -23.26
CA LEU A 47 14.60 -1.40 -23.61
C LEU A 47 15.58 -0.52 -22.83
N SER A 48 15.92 0.64 -23.38
CA SER A 48 16.58 1.67 -22.58
C SER A 48 15.56 2.37 -21.68
N ARG A 49 15.93 2.65 -20.43
CA ARG A 49 15.11 3.46 -19.51
C ARG A 49 14.68 4.80 -20.14
N GLY A 50 15.57 5.41 -20.93
CA GLY A 50 15.29 6.64 -21.66
C GLY A 50 14.17 6.50 -22.69
N THR A 51 14.00 5.33 -23.30
CA THR A 51 12.87 5.06 -24.22
C THR A 51 11.55 5.08 -23.47
N ILE A 52 11.48 4.40 -22.32
CA ILE A 52 10.28 4.38 -21.47
C ILE A 52 9.94 5.80 -21.00
N LEU A 53 10.93 6.57 -20.53
CA LEU A 53 10.72 7.95 -20.08
C LEU A 53 10.24 8.87 -21.21
N ARG A 54 10.84 8.77 -22.40
CA ARG A 54 10.43 9.55 -23.57
C ARG A 54 8.98 9.24 -23.96
N TRP A 55 8.63 7.97 -24.09
CA TRP A 55 7.26 7.58 -24.42
C TRP A 55 6.27 8.01 -23.34
N ASN A 56 6.66 7.93 -22.07
CA ASN A 56 5.78 8.36 -20.99
C ASN A 56 5.54 9.86 -21.02
N LYS A 57 6.53 10.66 -21.42
CA LYS A 57 6.37 12.11 -21.61
C LYS A 57 5.44 12.46 -22.77
N GLU A 58 5.42 11.63 -23.81
CA GLU A 58 4.57 11.82 -25.01
C GLU A 58 3.13 11.36 -24.78
N LEU A 59 2.92 10.24 -24.07
CA LEU A 59 1.65 9.52 -24.00
C LEU A 59 1.03 9.47 -22.60
N ASN A 60 1.75 9.90 -21.56
CA ASN A 60 1.30 9.92 -20.16
C ASN A 60 0.67 8.61 -19.66
N PHE A 61 1.20 7.46 -20.10
CA PHE A 61 0.64 6.14 -19.77
C PHE A 61 1.06 5.61 -18.39
N LEU A 62 2.01 6.26 -17.70
CA LEU A 62 2.45 5.95 -16.33
C LEU A 62 2.55 7.22 -15.49
N THR A 63 2.14 7.10 -14.23
CA THR A 63 2.46 8.09 -13.19
C THR A 63 3.84 7.76 -12.58
N PRO A 64 4.82 8.68 -12.61
CA PRO A 64 6.11 8.44 -11.97
C PRO A 64 5.97 8.20 -10.47
N ARG A 65 6.55 7.11 -9.98
CA ARG A 65 6.62 6.79 -8.54
C ARG A 65 7.67 7.63 -7.83
N LEU A 66 7.43 7.95 -6.55
CA LEU A 66 8.45 8.60 -5.73
C LEU A 66 9.59 7.63 -5.38
N PRO A 67 10.75 8.20 -5.02
CA PRO A 67 11.71 7.70 -4.06
C PRO A 67 11.45 6.37 -3.35
N GLY A 68 11.68 5.20 -3.94
CA GLY A 68 11.55 3.92 -3.22
C GLY A 68 10.14 3.33 -3.11
N ASP A 69 9.12 3.95 -3.71
CA ASP A 69 7.76 3.40 -3.72
C ASP A 69 7.66 2.11 -4.55
N ALA A 70 8.43 1.97 -5.62
CA ALA A 70 8.52 0.71 -6.37
C ALA A 70 9.03 -0.44 -5.46
N GLY A 71 10.03 -0.16 -4.61
CA GLY A 71 10.54 -1.12 -3.64
C GLY A 71 9.50 -1.47 -2.57
N LYS A 72 8.73 -0.49 -2.09
CA LYS A 72 7.62 -0.73 -1.16
C LYS A 72 6.55 -1.62 -1.77
N LEU A 73 6.12 -1.33 -3.01
CA LEU A 73 5.08 -2.09 -3.70
C LEU A 73 5.53 -3.53 -3.96
N LYS A 74 6.76 -3.71 -4.42
CA LYS A 74 7.37 -5.04 -4.65
C LYS A 74 7.50 -5.85 -3.36
N ASN A 75 7.85 -5.21 -2.25
CA ASN A 75 8.01 -5.86 -0.95
C ASN A 75 6.70 -5.91 -0.13
N LYS A 76 5.56 -5.49 -0.70
CA LYS A 76 4.27 -5.51 0.00
C LYS A 76 3.77 -6.96 0.06
N ILE A 77 3.98 -7.61 1.20
CA ILE A 77 3.55 -9.00 1.46
C ILE A 77 2.05 -9.08 1.76
N HIS A 78 1.44 -7.98 2.24
CA HIS A 78 0.07 -7.97 2.74
C HIS A 78 -0.78 -6.95 1.98
N HIS A 79 -1.88 -7.43 1.40
CA HIS A 79 -2.88 -6.59 0.75
C HIS A 79 -3.87 -6.10 1.81
N TYR A 80 -3.89 -4.79 2.03
CA TYR A 80 -4.86 -4.10 2.86
C TYR A 80 -5.00 -2.66 2.36
N ASP A 81 -6.13 -2.05 2.66
CA ASP A 81 -6.39 -0.66 2.30
C ASP A 81 -5.67 0.28 3.27
N GLU A 82 -4.68 1.00 2.75
CA GLU A 82 -3.92 1.99 3.52
C GLU A 82 -4.70 3.31 3.69
N ASN A 83 -5.77 3.53 2.93
CA ASN A 83 -6.60 4.73 2.99
C ASN A 83 -7.84 4.56 3.87
N TYR A 84 -8.02 3.39 4.51
CA TYR A 84 -9.23 3.06 5.27
C TYR A 84 -9.58 4.11 6.34
N PHE A 85 -8.57 4.75 6.95
CA PHE A 85 -8.75 5.78 7.97
C PHE A 85 -8.49 7.22 7.47
N SER A 86 -8.25 7.39 6.18
CA SER A 86 -7.97 8.72 5.61
C SER A 86 -9.21 9.63 5.56
N ASP A 87 -10.39 9.02 5.46
CA ASP A 87 -11.68 9.71 5.47
C ASP A 87 -12.75 8.76 6.05
N ILE A 88 -13.43 9.21 7.11
CA ILE A 88 -14.38 8.41 7.88
C ILE A 88 -15.79 8.73 7.39
N ARG A 89 -16.34 7.82 6.59
CA ARG A 89 -17.65 7.97 5.93
C ARG A 89 -18.65 6.87 6.31
N THR A 90 -18.19 5.75 6.87
CA THR A 90 -19.06 4.64 7.24
C THR A 90 -19.15 4.48 8.77
N PRO A 91 -20.29 3.99 9.30
CA PRO A 91 -20.42 3.67 10.71
C PRO A 91 -19.36 2.67 11.20
N ASN A 92 -18.98 1.69 10.37
CA ASN A 92 -17.93 0.71 10.69
C ASN A 92 -16.57 1.37 10.85
N GLN A 93 -16.21 2.34 9.99
CA GLN A 93 -14.98 3.11 10.13
C GLN A 93 -14.98 3.89 11.46
N ALA A 94 -16.07 4.59 11.78
CA ALA A 94 -16.20 5.35 13.02
C ALA A 94 -16.13 4.43 14.26
N TYR A 95 -16.81 3.29 14.23
CA TYR A 95 -16.73 2.26 15.27
C TYR A 95 -15.30 1.78 15.48
N LEU A 96 -14.58 1.45 14.39
CA LEU A 96 -13.20 1.00 14.48
C LEU A 96 -12.28 2.09 15.04
N VAL A 97 -12.46 3.35 14.66
CA VAL A 97 -11.70 4.48 15.22
C VAL A 97 -11.94 4.58 16.73
N GLY A 98 -13.20 4.52 17.18
CA GLY A 98 -13.54 4.52 18.61
C GLY A 98 -12.96 3.31 19.36
N TYR A 99 -13.05 2.12 18.76
CA TYR A 99 -12.45 0.91 19.32
C TYR A 99 -10.92 1.03 19.44
N ILE A 100 -10.26 1.53 18.38
CA ILE A 100 -8.82 1.78 18.38
C ILE A 100 -8.46 2.85 19.42
N LEU A 101 -9.30 3.85 19.66
CA LEU A 101 -9.11 4.87 20.69
C LEU A 101 -9.22 4.27 22.10
N GLY A 102 -10.06 3.26 22.33
CA GLY A 102 -10.10 2.50 23.58
C GLY A 102 -8.92 1.53 23.70
N ASP A 103 -8.98 0.42 22.98
CA ASP A 103 -8.13 -0.75 23.19
C ASP A 103 -6.93 -0.83 22.23
N GLY A 104 -6.87 0.05 21.23
CA GLY A 104 -5.78 0.05 20.26
C GLY A 104 -4.46 0.55 20.85
N THR A 105 -3.35 -0.11 20.49
CA THR A 105 -2.00 0.33 20.87
C THR A 105 -1.24 0.82 19.65
N LEU A 106 -0.91 2.11 19.62
CA LEU A 106 -0.02 2.70 18.61
C LEU A 106 1.43 2.68 19.11
N ILE A 107 2.31 2.10 18.30
CA ILE A 107 3.75 2.04 18.53
C ILE A 107 4.42 2.92 17.48
N ASP A 108 5.06 4.00 17.93
CA ASP A 108 5.88 4.87 17.08
C ASP A 108 7.37 4.56 17.27
N ARG A 109 8.02 4.04 16.22
CA ARG A 109 9.45 3.72 16.19
C ARG A 109 10.24 4.69 15.30
N LYS A 110 9.79 5.95 15.15
CA LYS A 110 10.37 7.02 14.29
C LYS A 110 10.38 6.69 12.79
N LYS A 111 11.05 5.62 12.38
CA LYS A 111 11.14 5.14 10.98
C LYS A 111 9.96 4.27 10.56
N SER A 112 9.23 3.71 11.52
CA SER A 112 8.06 2.87 11.28
C SER A 112 7.05 3.08 12.38
N LYS A 113 5.77 2.99 12.04
CA LYS A 113 4.66 3.02 12.99
C LYS A 113 3.86 1.74 12.85
N ARG A 114 3.31 1.28 13.96
CA ARG A 114 2.53 0.04 14.01
C ARG A 114 1.34 0.22 14.92
N LEU A 115 0.17 -0.18 14.45
CA LEU A 115 -1.01 -0.39 15.28
C LEU A 115 -1.05 -1.85 15.72
N VAL A 116 -1.37 -2.08 16.98
CA VAL A 116 -1.57 -3.43 17.53
C VAL A 116 -2.91 -3.45 18.24
N LEU A 117 -3.79 -4.32 17.77
CA LEU A 117 -5.01 -4.70 18.49
C LEU A 117 -4.75 -6.05 19.15
N SER A 118 -5.16 -6.22 20.41
CA SER A 118 -5.00 -7.48 21.12
C SER A 118 -6.24 -7.75 21.97
N LEU A 119 -6.84 -8.92 21.77
CA LEU A 119 -8.03 -9.36 22.51
C LEU A 119 -7.77 -10.72 23.15
N ALA A 120 -8.50 -11.00 24.22
CA ALA A 120 -8.51 -12.31 24.84
C ALA A 120 -9.13 -13.36 23.90
N GLU A 121 -8.77 -14.63 24.08
CA GLU A 121 -9.29 -15.74 23.28
C GLU A 121 -10.83 -15.86 23.33
N VAL A 122 -11.45 -15.46 24.45
CA VAL A 122 -12.90 -15.42 24.60
C VAL A 122 -13.57 -14.49 23.57
N ASP A 123 -12.91 -13.38 23.21
CA ASP A 123 -13.42 -12.36 22.28
C ASP A 123 -12.78 -12.49 20.89
N LYS A 124 -12.28 -13.69 20.54
CA LYS A 124 -11.61 -13.91 19.25
C LYS A 124 -12.50 -13.53 18.05
N GLN A 125 -13.81 -13.68 18.15
CA GLN A 125 -14.69 -13.37 17.03
C GLN A 125 -14.56 -11.90 16.62
N LEU A 126 -14.49 -10.99 17.59
CA LEU A 126 -14.35 -9.55 17.35
C LEU A 126 -13.04 -9.24 16.61
N ILE A 127 -11.91 -9.87 16.98
CA ILE A 127 -10.65 -9.62 16.26
C ILE A 127 -10.71 -10.11 14.81
N PHE A 128 -11.40 -11.22 14.56
CA PHE A 128 -11.57 -11.76 13.21
C PHE A 128 -12.53 -10.92 12.38
N ASP A 129 -13.58 -10.37 12.96
CA ASP A 129 -14.51 -9.45 12.28
C ASP A 129 -13.80 -8.15 11.90
N ILE A 130 -13.03 -7.55 12.81
CA ILE A 130 -12.17 -6.39 12.53
C ILE A 130 -11.15 -6.72 11.43
N ALA A 131 -10.51 -7.90 11.52
CA ALA A 131 -9.55 -8.32 10.51
C ALA A 131 -10.21 -8.55 9.15
N LYS A 132 -11.46 -9.01 9.11
CA LYS A 132 -12.21 -9.20 7.86
C LYS A 132 -12.55 -7.85 7.23
N GLU A 133 -13.01 -6.88 8.02
CA GLU A 133 -13.31 -5.52 7.56
C GLU A 133 -12.07 -4.85 6.94
N LEU A 134 -10.90 -5.02 7.58
CA LEU A 134 -9.63 -4.47 7.09
C LEU A 134 -8.96 -5.31 5.99
N ASN A 135 -9.55 -6.46 5.64
CA ASN A 135 -9.00 -7.44 4.71
C ASN A 135 -7.63 -8.00 5.14
N MET A 136 -7.44 -8.18 6.46
CA MET A 136 -6.21 -8.58 7.14
C MET A 136 -6.34 -9.87 7.96
N VAL A 137 -7.30 -10.75 7.65
CA VAL A 137 -7.53 -12.02 8.38
C VAL A 137 -6.25 -12.84 8.53
N ASN A 138 -5.41 -12.89 7.48
CA ASN A 138 -4.14 -13.62 7.47
C ASN A 138 -3.06 -13.02 8.40
N GLN A 139 -3.29 -11.84 8.98
CA GLN A 139 -2.36 -11.18 9.90
C GLN A 139 -2.67 -11.44 11.36
N VAL A 140 -3.81 -12.05 11.68
CA VAL A 140 -4.18 -12.39 13.05
C VAL A 140 -3.19 -13.43 13.59
N LYS A 141 -2.55 -13.11 14.72
CA LYS A 141 -1.56 -13.96 15.39
C LYS A 141 -2.10 -14.43 16.72
N PHE A 142 -2.13 -15.74 16.94
CA PHE A 142 -2.35 -16.31 18.25
C PHE A 142 -1.11 -16.14 19.13
N ARG A 143 -1.32 -15.70 20.37
CA ARG A 143 -0.30 -15.60 21.40
C ARG A 143 -0.72 -16.46 22.58
N LYS A 144 -0.02 -17.57 22.73
CA LYS A 144 -0.16 -18.43 23.90
C LYS A 144 0.38 -17.69 25.13
N SER A 145 -0.38 -17.73 26.21
CA SER A 145 0.11 -17.22 27.49
C SER A 145 1.26 -18.07 28.02
N THR A 146 2.28 -17.41 28.56
CA THR A 146 3.40 -18.09 29.24
C THR A 146 3.08 -18.35 30.71
N THR A 147 2.05 -17.69 31.27
CA THR A 147 1.74 -17.70 32.70
C THR A 147 0.38 -18.36 32.96
N LEU A 148 0.28 -19.22 33.98
CA LEU A 148 -0.97 -19.92 34.34
C LEU A 148 -2.17 -18.99 34.62
N ARG A 149 -1.94 -17.72 34.95
CA ARG A 149 -2.99 -16.73 35.29
C ARG A 149 -3.38 -15.82 34.14
N GLU A 150 -2.68 -15.88 33.01
CA GLU A 150 -2.95 -15.03 31.87
C GLU A 150 -3.63 -15.87 30.79
N GLN A 151 -4.71 -15.35 30.21
CA GLN A 151 -5.43 -16.00 29.13
C GLN A 151 -4.65 -15.88 27.81
N ASN A 152 -4.85 -16.82 26.90
CA ASN A 152 -4.34 -16.67 25.54
C ASN A 152 -5.00 -15.46 24.87
N LYS A 153 -4.28 -14.88 23.92
CA LYS A 153 -4.70 -13.67 23.23
C LYS A 153 -4.54 -13.83 21.74
N PHE A 154 -5.42 -13.18 20.99
CA PHE A 154 -5.19 -12.93 19.58
C PHE A 154 -4.71 -11.50 19.40
N SER A 155 -3.79 -11.30 18.46
CA SER A 155 -3.25 -9.98 18.14
C SER A 155 -3.27 -9.72 16.65
N LEU A 156 -3.67 -8.51 16.25
CA LEU A 156 -3.65 -8.03 14.88
C LEU A 156 -2.63 -6.88 14.77
N PRO A 157 -1.36 -7.18 14.40
CA PRO A 157 -0.35 -6.16 14.19
C PRO A 157 -0.44 -5.59 12.77
N ILE A 158 -0.75 -4.30 12.65
CA ILE A 158 -0.83 -3.56 11.40
C ILE A 158 0.38 -2.64 11.28
N SER A 159 1.31 -2.98 10.38
CA SER A 159 2.54 -2.20 10.17
C SER A 159 2.39 -1.25 8.98
N SER A 160 1.61 -0.18 9.16
CA SER A 160 1.41 0.88 8.15
C SER A 160 1.64 2.24 8.76
N THR A 161 2.64 2.96 8.25
CA THR A 161 2.89 4.35 8.67
C THR A 161 1.73 5.27 8.28
N LYS A 162 1.08 4.99 7.15
CA LYS A 162 -0.04 5.79 6.66
C LYS A 162 -1.26 5.66 7.55
N ILE A 163 -1.71 4.44 7.84
CA ILE A 163 -2.82 4.19 8.78
C ILE A 163 -2.54 4.82 10.14
N CYS A 164 -1.33 4.63 10.69
CA CYS A 164 -0.99 5.23 11.97
C CYS A 164 -0.97 6.76 11.93
N ASN A 165 -0.54 7.38 10.83
CA ASN A 165 -0.56 8.83 10.68
C ASN A 165 -2.00 9.35 10.56
N ASP A 166 -2.85 8.66 9.80
CA ASP A 166 -4.26 9.00 9.64
C ASP A 166 -4.97 8.94 11.01
N LEU A 167 -4.73 7.90 11.81
CA LEU A 167 -5.24 7.79 13.19
C LEU A 167 -4.70 8.90 14.12
N ILE A 168 -3.42 9.26 14.00
CA ILE A 168 -2.82 10.36 14.78
C ILE A 168 -3.46 11.70 14.40
N ASN A 169 -3.74 11.92 13.12
CA ASN A 169 -4.41 13.13 12.65
C ASN A 169 -5.84 13.23 13.18
N LEU A 170 -6.51 12.09 13.38
CA LEU A 170 -7.81 11.99 14.07
C LEU A 170 -7.69 12.20 15.60
N GLY A 171 -6.49 12.40 16.15
CA GLY A 171 -6.25 12.62 17.57
C GLY A 171 -5.89 11.36 18.37
N ILE A 172 -5.82 10.19 17.74
CA ILE A 172 -5.41 8.94 18.40
C ILE A 172 -3.89 8.89 18.45
N THR A 173 -3.32 9.27 19.59
CA THR A 173 -1.87 9.36 19.75
C THR A 173 -1.27 8.14 20.47
N PRO A 174 0.01 7.81 20.23
CA PRO A 174 0.75 6.84 21.03
C PRO A 174 0.86 7.29 22.49
N ARG A 175 0.92 6.35 23.45
CA ARG A 175 0.98 6.62 24.89
C ARG A 175 -0.23 7.44 25.38
N LYS A 176 -1.42 6.86 25.16
CA LYS A 176 -2.70 7.38 25.64
C LYS A 176 -2.62 7.74 27.12
N THR A 177 -3.14 8.90 27.45
CA THR A 177 -3.14 9.46 28.81
C THR A 177 -4.52 9.39 29.46
N GLY A 178 -5.55 8.97 28.72
CA GLY A 178 -6.94 8.94 29.19
C GLY A 178 -7.66 10.29 29.08
N ASN A 179 -6.97 11.32 28.56
CA ASN A 179 -7.51 12.68 28.35
C ASN A 179 -7.69 12.99 26.86
N GLU A 180 -7.94 11.97 26.05
CA GLU A 180 -8.11 12.13 24.62
C GLU A 180 -9.38 12.94 24.33
N LYS A 181 -9.30 13.82 23.33
CA LYS A 181 -10.45 14.63 22.92
C LYS A 181 -11.43 13.77 22.12
N TRP A 182 -12.69 14.16 22.20
CA TRP A 182 -13.71 13.64 21.29
C TRP A 182 -13.28 13.84 19.84
N ILE A 183 -13.42 12.79 19.02
CA ILE A 183 -13.08 12.82 17.61
C ILE A 183 -14.30 13.36 16.86
N ASP A 184 -14.18 14.56 16.31
CA ASP A 184 -15.18 15.12 15.41
C ASP A 184 -14.87 14.68 13.98
N PHE A 185 -15.79 13.92 13.38
CA PHE A 185 -15.65 13.44 12.01
C PHE A 185 -16.12 14.45 10.96
N HIS A 186 -16.54 15.67 11.37
CA HIS A 186 -16.99 16.78 10.52
C HIS A 186 -18.03 16.42 9.44
N ASN A 187 -18.72 15.28 9.60
CA ASN A 187 -19.73 14.81 8.67
C ASN A 187 -21.11 14.99 9.29
N SER A 188 -21.92 15.86 8.70
CA SER A 188 -23.30 16.15 9.13
C SER A 188 -24.30 15.02 8.85
N ASN A 189 -23.85 13.86 8.33
CA ASN A 189 -24.69 12.74 7.90
C ASN A 189 -24.01 11.38 8.17
N LEU A 190 -23.59 11.13 9.42
CA LEU A 190 -23.31 9.76 9.89
C LEU A 190 -24.57 9.13 10.48
#